data_AF-A0A1N6NSI3-F1
#
_entry.id   AF-A0A1N6NSI3-F1
#
_cell.length_a   1.000
_cell.length_b   1.000
_cell.length_c   1.000
_cell.angle_alpha   90.00
_cell.angle_beta   90.00
_cell.angle_gamma   90.00
#
_symmetry.space_group_name_H-M   'P 1'
#
loop_
_entity.id
_entity.type
_entity.pdbx_description
1 polymer ?
#
loop_
_entity_poly.entity_id
_entity_poly.type
_entity_poly.pdbx_seq_one_letter_code
_entity_poly.pdbx_strand_id
1 'polypeptide(L)'
;MRSLLALLPLFLATLAKASPLAIPANASWHLQLNGPLQTPNRQVYDIDLYDTPKQTITNLKGQGRIVICYFSAGTWEDWRSDAKLYPKAAIGKPLPEWPGERWLDYRRSDVRTLLAKRLDLARSKGCDGVDPDNVDGYSNDNGLKLTRAQQIDFNRWLASEAHKRNLSVGLKNAVELLPQLAAYFDFAVNESCYQYEECGGYVPMRRQGKPIFIADYRAYNAKLCSRAKTSGFRLQFFKLDLKGTGKPCP
;
A
#
# COMPACT_ATOMS: atom_id res chain seq x y z
N MET A 1 -47.82 -6.11 -49.75
CA MET A 1 -47.25 -5.79 -48.42
C MET A 1 -46.09 -6.74 -48.14
N ARG A 2 -44.85 -6.28 -48.28
CA ARG A 2 -43.65 -7.03 -47.84
C ARG A 2 -43.01 -6.21 -46.71
N SER A 3 -43.19 -6.67 -45.48
CA SER A 3 -42.52 -6.08 -44.32
C SER A 3 -41.10 -6.65 -44.24
N LEU A 4 -40.09 -5.79 -44.44
CA LEU A 4 -38.71 -6.11 -44.07
C LEU A 4 -38.58 -6.00 -42.55
N LEU A 5 -38.33 -7.11 -41.87
CA LEU A 5 -37.81 -7.09 -40.50
C LEU A 5 -36.32 -6.74 -40.56
N ALA A 6 -35.95 -5.58 -40.01
CA ALA A 6 -34.56 -5.24 -39.74
C ALA A 6 -34.11 -5.97 -38.46
N LEU A 7 -33.19 -6.92 -38.60
CA LEU A 7 -32.45 -7.46 -37.44
C LEU A 7 -31.39 -6.44 -37.01
N LEU A 8 -31.57 -5.82 -35.85
CA LEU A 8 -30.48 -5.13 -35.16
C LEU A 8 -29.59 -6.15 -34.44
N PRO A 9 -28.26 -6.09 -34.60
CA PRO A 9 -27.35 -6.95 -33.85
C PRO A 9 -27.27 -6.46 -32.41
N LEU A 10 -27.59 -7.35 -31.46
CA LEU A 10 -27.43 -7.12 -30.04
C LEU A 10 -25.94 -7.23 -29.68
N PHE A 11 -25.25 -6.10 -29.54
CA PHE A 11 -23.88 -6.09 -29.02
C PHE A 11 -23.91 -6.36 -27.51
N LEU A 12 -23.58 -7.58 -27.09
CA LEU A 12 -23.25 -7.88 -25.70
C LEU A 12 -21.92 -7.18 -25.36
N ALA A 13 -22.01 -6.02 -24.70
CA ALA A 13 -20.84 -5.40 -24.10
C ALA A 13 -20.32 -6.31 -22.98
N THR A 14 -19.19 -6.98 -23.22
CA THR A 14 -18.45 -7.66 -22.16
C THR A 14 -17.97 -6.58 -21.18
N LEU A 15 -18.51 -6.57 -19.95
CA LEU A 15 -17.91 -5.82 -18.85
C LEU A 15 -16.50 -6.36 -18.61
N ALA A 16 -15.50 -5.75 -19.24
CA ALA A 16 -14.12 -5.95 -18.84
C ALA A 16 -14.05 -5.58 -17.35
N LYS A 17 -13.63 -6.53 -16.51
CA LYS A 17 -13.30 -6.25 -15.11
C LYS A 17 -12.28 -5.12 -15.15
N ALA A 18 -12.64 -3.95 -14.63
CA ALA A 18 -11.69 -2.86 -14.50
C ALA A 18 -10.53 -3.36 -13.64
N SER A 19 -9.33 -3.42 -14.24
CA SER A 19 -8.11 -3.62 -13.48
C SER A 19 -7.78 -2.32 -12.75
N PRO A 20 -7.25 -2.39 -11.53
CA PRO A 20 -6.77 -1.22 -10.83
C PRO A 20 -5.75 -0.41 -11.65
N LEU A 21 -5.56 0.85 -11.29
CA LEU A 21 -4.63 1.74 -11.96
C LEU A 21 -3.20 1.18 -11.91
N ALA A 22 -2.61 0.93 -13.08
CA ALA A 22 -1.20 0.56 -13.16
C ALA A 22 -0.30 1.78 -12.88
N ILE A 23 0.49 1.72 -11.82
CA ILE A 23 1.44 2.78 -11.47
C ILE A 23 2.72 2.61 -12.31
N PRO A 24 3.22 3.67 -12.98
CA PRO A 24 4.44 3.57 -13.77
C PRO A 24 5.65 3.14 -12.94
N ALA A 25 6.44 2.20 -13.46
CA ALA A 25 7.65 1.69 -12.79
C ALA A 25 8.65 2.81 -12.38
N ASN A 26 8.71 3.87 -13.18
CA ASN A 26 9.60 5.02 -13.00
C ASN A 26 8.94 6.20 -12.29
N ALA A 27 7.73 6.04 -11.73
CA ALA A 27 7.00 7.12 -11.10
C ALA A 27 7.82 7.83 -10.00
N SER A 28 7.80 9.16 -10.02
CA SER A 28 8.26 9.93 -8.86
C SER A 28 7.19 9.89 -7.78
N TRP A 29 7.59 9.84 -6.51
CA TRP A 29 6.65 9.65 -5.41
C TRP A 29 6.89 10.64 -4.27
N HIS A 30 5.97 10.70 -3.34
CA HIS A 30 6.06 11.44 -2.08
C HIS A 30 5.38 10.58 -1.02
N LEU A 31 6.02 10.40 0.12
CA LEU A 31 5.45 9.73 1.29
C LEU A 31 5.40 10.74 2.43
N GLN A 32 4.21 10.93 3.00
CA GLN A 32 4.04 11.75 4.19
C GLN A 32 2.82 11.27 4.98
N LEU A 33 3.08 10.73 6.17
CA LEU A 33 2.03 10.16 7.03
C LEU A 33 1.70 11.06 8.23
N ASN A 34 2.45 12.15 8.43
CA ASN A 34 2.27 13.00 9.60
C ASN A 34 2.41 14.50 9.26
N GLY A 35 1.69 15.33 10.02
CA GLY A 35 1.67 16.79 9.91
C GLY A 35 0.97 17.32 8.65
N PRO A 36 0.95 18.65 8.45
CA PRO A 36 0.35 19.26 7.27
C PRO A 36 1.03 18.79 5.97
N LEU A 37 0.24 18.23 5.05
CA LEU A 37 0.72 17.67 3.80
C LEU A 37 1.47 18.71 2.97
N GLN A 38 2.72 18.42 2.63
CA GLN A 38 3.50 19.15 1.66
C GLN A 38 3.23 18.60 0.25
N THR A 39 3.24 19.46 -0.77
CA THR A 39 2.86 19.09 -2.14
C THR A 39 3.99 19.30 -3.17
N PRO A 40 5.15 18.63 -3.02
CA PRO A 40 6.21 18.69 -4.02
C PRO A 40 5.74 18.14 -5.37
N ASN A 41 6.32 18.61 -6.50
CA ASN A 41 5.96 18.06 -7.81
C ASN A 41 6.39 16.58 -7.93
N ARG A 42 5.44 15.67 -7.71
CA ARG A 42 5.59 14.20 -7.70
C ARG A 42 4.38 13.54 -8.33
N GLN A 43 4.55 12.40 -8.97
CA GLN A 43 3.45 11.72 -9.65
C GLN A 43 2.55 10.95 -8.68
N VAL A 44 3.15 10.31 -7.69
CA VAL A 44 2.49 9.47 -6.69
C VAL A 44 2.58 10.14 -5.32
N TYR A 45 1.48 10.13 -4.57
CA TYR A 45 1.39 10.58 -3.19
C TYR A 45 0.91 9.43 -2.32
N ASP A 46 1.72 9.02 -1.36
CA ASP A 46 1.39 8.05 -0.34
C ASP A 46 1.15 8.79 0.98
N ILE A 47 -0.10 8.75 1.44
CA ILE A 47 -0.62 9.63 2.50
C ILE A 47 -1.55 8.87 3.44
N ASP A 48 -1.65 9.31 4.68
CA ASP A 48 -2.49 8.65 5.69
C ASP A 48 -3.98 8.64 5.29
N LEU A 49 -4.59 7.45 5.34
CA LEU A 49 -6.00 7.23 4.97
C LEU A 49 -6.97 7.98 5.87
N TYR A 50 -6.71 8.09 7.17
CA TYR A 50 -7.65 8.68 8.12
C TYR A 50 -7.47 10.19 8.19
N ASP A 51 -6.23 10.62 8.36
CA ASP A 51 -5.88 11.99 8.74
C ASP A 51 -5.86 12.93 7.53
N THR A 52 -5.80 12.41 6.30
CA THR A 52 -5.90 13.24 5.10
C THR A 52 -7.34 13.47 4.67
N PRO A 53 -7.88 14.69 4.63
CA PRO A 53 -9.26 14.94 4.20
C PRO A 53 -9.54 14.49 2.76
N LYS A 54 -10.78 14.07 2.48
CA LYS A 54 -11.22 13.70 1.12
C LYS A 54 -11.01 14.83 0.10
N GLN A 55 -11.17 16.08 0.52
CA GLN A 55 -10.94 17.23 -0.35
C GLN A 55 -9.47 17.33 -0.79
N THR A 56 -8.52 17.03 0.10
CA THR A 56 -7.09 17.01 -0.23
C THR A 56 -6.79 15.95 -1.30
N ILE A 57 -7.36 14.75 -1.15
CA ILE A 57 -7.24 13.68 -2.15
C ILE A 57 -7.84 14.13 -3.49
N THR A 58 -9.04 14.72 -3.45
CA THR A 58 -9.71 15.25 -4.66
C THR A 58 -8.86 16.29 -5.38
N ASN A 59 -8.23 17.21 -4.64
CA ASN A 59 -7.37 18.25 -5.20
C ASN A 59 -6.10 17.66 -5.85
N LEU A 60 -5.44 16.69 -5.20
CA LEU A 60 -4.30 15.98 -5.78
C LEU A 60 -4.69 15.28 -7.09
N LYS A 61 -5.82 14.58 -7.10
CA LYS A 61 -6.30 13.88 -8.30
C LYS A 61 -6.69 14.85 -9.42
N GLY A 62 -7.27 16.01 -9.09
CA GLY A 62 -7.54 17.08 -10.06
C GLY A 62 -6.27 17.64 -10.72
N GLN A 63 -5.11 17.48 -10.09
CA GLN A 63 -3.79 17.81 -10.65
C GLN A 63 -3.13 16.63 -11.38
N GLY A 64 -3.88 15.53 -11.63
CA GLY A 64 -3.37 14.33 -12.29
C GLY A 64 -2.42 13.48 -11.43
N ARG A 65 -2.44 13.65 -10.09
CA ARG A 65 -1.62 12.84 -9.18
C ARG A 65 -2.31 11.49 -8.91
N ILE A 66 -1.49 10.47 -8.72
CA ILE A 66 -1.91 9.16 -8.23
C ILE A 66 -1.87 9.20 -6.71
N VAL A 67 -2.96 8.82 -6.04
CA VAL A 67 -3.04 8.85 -4.57
C VAL A 67 -3.13 7.44 -4.01
N ILE A 68 -2.11 7.06 -3.23
CA ILE A 68 -2.06 5.86 -2.41
C ILE A 68 -2.44 6.26 -0.97
N CYS A 69 -3.32 5.49 -0.35
CA CYS A 69 -3.76 5.73 1.01
C CYS A 69 -3.19 4.67 1.97
N TYR A 70 -2.32 5.10 2.85
CA TYR A 70 -1.71 4.31 3.92
C TYR A 70 -2.72 3.97 5.01
N PHE A 71 -2.68 2.74 5.49
CA PHE A 71 -3.28 2.36 6.79
C PHE A 71 -2.56 1.13 7.33
N SER A 72 -2.48 0.96 8.65
CA SER A 72 -1.97 -0.31 9.16
C SER A 72 -3.00 -1.44 9.01
N ALA A 73 -2.57 -2.56 8.42
CA ALA A 73 -3.40 -3.75 8.27
C ALA A 73 -3.02 -4.87 9.26
N GLY A 74 -1.76 -4.92 9.68
CA GLY A 74 -1.25 -5.91 10.64
C GLY A 74 -1.20 -5.45 12.09
N THR A 75 -1.49 -4.17 12.37
CA THR A 75 -1.57 -3.63 13.73
C THR A 75 -2.87 -2.88 13.97
N TRP A 76 -3.19 -2.76 15.25
CA TRP A 76 -4.23 -1.91 15.81
C TRP A 76 -3.58 -0.66 16.39
N GLU A 77 -4.18 0.49 16.11
CA GLU A 77 -3.71 1.83 16.48
C GLU A 77 -4.79 2.50 17.34
N ASP A 78 -4.50 2.80 18.60
CA ASP A 78 -5.52 3.23 19.57
C ASP A 78 -6.16 4.60 19.26
N TRP A 79 -5.51 5.40 18.44
CA TRP A 79 -5.93 6.73 18.01
C TRP A 79 -6.87 6.72 16.80
N ARG A 80 -7.05 5.58 16.12
CA ARG A 80 -7.94 5.51 14.94
C ARG A 80 -9.40 5.54 15.36
N SER A 81 -10.23 6.17 14.55
CA SER A 81 -11.67 6.32 14.84
C SER A 81 -12.42 4.98 14.90
N ASP A 82 -11.89 3.92 14.27
CA ASP A 82 -12.42 2.56 14.30
C ASP A 82 -11.82 1.69 15.43
N ALA A 83 -10.86 2.20 16.21
CA ALA A 83 -10.10 1.41 17.19
C ALA A 83 -11.00 0.70 18.21
N LYS A 84 -12.08 1.36 18.65
CA LYS A 84 -13.04 0.81 19.64
C LYS A 84 -13.89 -0.35 19.09
N LEU A 85 -13.91 -0.56 17.77
CA LEU A 85 -14.66 -1.64 17.14
C LEU A 85 -13.90 -2.97 17.15
N TYR A 86 -12.58 -2.94 17.33
CA TYR A 86 -11.76 -4.14 17.35
C TYR A 86 -11.99 -4.94 18.64
N PRO A 87 -12.18 -6.26 18.54
CA PRO A 87 -12.30 -7.11 19.73
C PRO A 87 -10.97 -7.13 20.47
N LYS A 88 -10.99 -6.92 21.79
CA LYS A 88 -9.78 -6.94 22.63
C LYS A 88 -8.96 -8.23 22.46
N ALA A 89 -9.64 -9.35 22.23
CA ALA A 89 -9.01 -10.66 22.00
C ALA A 89 -8.22 -10.76 20.68
N ALA A 90 -8.38 -9.83 19.74
CA ALA A 90 -7.57 -9.76 18.52
C ALA A 90 -6.27 -8.96 18.71
N ILE A 91 -6.11 -8.27 19.84
CA ILE A 91 -5.00 -7.33 20.05
C ILE A 91 -3.85 -8.05 20.74
N GLY A 92 -2.71 -8.14 20.06
CA GLY A 92 -1.49 -8.79 20.50
C GLY A 92 -0.56 -7.89 21.30
N LYS A 93 0.74 -8.16 21.19
CA LYS A 93 1.80 -7.40 21.86
C LYS A 93 1.94 -5.98 21.28
N PRO A 94 2.38 -5.01 22.10
CA PRO A 94 2.69 -3.66 21.62
C PRO A 94 3.88 -3.66 20.67
N LEU A 95 3.92 -2.70 19.76
CA LEU A 95 5.12 -2.36 19.00
C LEU A 95 5.97 -1.43 19.86
N PRO A 96 7.18 -1.82 20.29
CA PRO A 96 7.95 -1.03 21.26
C PRO A 96 8.27 0.39 20.79
N GLU A 97 8.46 0.59 19.49
CA GLU A 97 8.82 1.88 18.90
C GLU A 97 7.63 2.81 18.66
N TRP A 98 6.40 2.28 18.73
CA TRP A 98 5.16 2.99 18.35
C TRP A 98 4.12 2.92 19.48
N PRO A 99 4.12 3.89 20.41
CA PRO A 99 3.17 3.92 21.53
C PRO A 99 1.72 3.95 21.05
N GLY A 100 0.86 3.13 21.65
CA GLY A 100 -0.55 2.99 21.25
C GLY A 100 -0.78 2.01 20.09
N GLU A 101 0.29 1.44 19.52
CA GLU A 101 0.21 0.49 18.42
C GLU A 101 0.50 -0.95 18.88
N ARG A 102 -0.28 -1.91 18.39
CA ARG A 102 -0.21 -3.31 18.82
C ARG A 102 -0.48 -4.27 17.67
N TRP A 103 0.19 -5.41 17.63
CA TRP A 103 -0.06 -6.45 16.63
C TRP A 103 -1.53 -6.92 16.62
N LEU A 104 -2.03 -7.30 15.46
CA LEU A 104 -3.44 -7.62 15.25
C LEU A 104 -3.62 -9.05 14.71
N ASP A 105 -4.58 -9.79 15.27
CA ASP A 105 -4.94 -11.13 14.80
C ASP A 105 -5.82 -11.08 13.55
N TYR A 106 -5.16 -10.90 12.40
CA TYR A 106 -5.78 -10.82 11.07
C TYR A 106 -6.41 -12.13 10.57
N ARG A 107 -6.32 -13.23 11.32
CA ARG A 107 -6.96 -14.50 10.96
C ARG A 107 -8.46 -14.47 11.23
N ARG A 108 -8.88 -13.58 12.14
CA ARG A 108 -10.27 -13.48 12.57
C ARG A 108 -11.14 -12.80 11.51
N SER A 109 -12.35 -13.31 11.33
CA SER A 109 -13.31 -12.76 10.36
C SER A 109 -13.83 -11.38 10.76
N ASP A 110 -13.98 -11.10 12.06
CA ASP A 110 -14.38 -9.78 12.57
C ASP A 110 -13.30 -8.72 12.30
N VAL A 111 -12.03 -9.06 12.49
CA VAL A 111 -10.89 -8.22 12.10
C VAL A 111 -10.87 -7.97 10.59
N ARG A 112 -10.99 -9.02 9.78
CA ARG A 112 -11.05 -8.88 8.30
C ARG A 112 -12.22 -8.02 7.84
N THR A 113 -13.35 -8.09 8.54
CA THR A 113 -14.51 -7.22 8.27
C THR A 113 -14.19 -5.75 8.51
N LEU A 114 -13.47 -5.43 9.60
CA LEU A 114 -13.04 -4.06 9.89
C LEU A 114 -11.99 -3.56 8.89
N LEU A 115 -11.01 -4.40 8.53
CA LEU A 115 -10.02 -4.06 7.50
C LEU A 115 -10.67 -3.84 6.12
N ALA A 116 -11.68 -4.63 5.76
CA ALA A 116 -12.45 -4.41 4.54
C ALA A 116 -13.15 -3.04 4.53
N LYS A 117 -13.63 -2.57 5.69
CA LYS A 117 -14.18 -1.21 5.84
C LYS A 117 -13.12 -0.11 5.67
N ARG A 118 -11.85 -0.36 6.03
CA ARG A 118 -10.73 0.56 5.72
C ARG A 118 -10.51 0.68 4.21
N LEU A 119 -10.61 -0.44 3.49
CA LEU A 119 -10.55 -0.43 2.02
C LEU A 119 -11.78 0.27 1.40
N ASP A 120 -12.98 0.08 1.96
CA ASP A 120 -14.19 0.83 1.55
C ASP A 120 -14.00 2.34 1.76
N LEU A 121 -13.41 2.73 2.90
CA LEU A 121 -13.07 4.11 3.19
C LEU A 121 -12.10 4.66 2.14
N ALA A 122 -11.01 3.94 1.83
CA ALA A 122 -10.05 4.36 0.80
C ALA A 122 -10.73 4.58 -0.55
N ARG A 123 -11.59 3.65 -0.97
CA ARG A 123 -12.38 3.78 -2.19
C ARG A 123 -13.30 5.00 -2.15
N SER A 124 -14.02 5.21 -1.04
CA SER A 124 -14.98 6.32 -0.89
C SER A 124 -14.33 7.70 -0.85
N LYS A 125 -13.08 7.78 -0.37
CA LYS A 125 -12.24 8.99 -0.39
C LYS A 125 -11.61 9.25 -1.76
N GLY A 126 -11.60 8.25 -2.62
CA GLY A 126 -11.14 8.38 -4.00
C GLY A 126 -9.68 7.98 -4.21
N CYS A 127 -9.05 7.26 -3.27
CA CYS A 127 -7.70 6.73 -3.45
C CYS A 127 -7.61 5.86 -4.73
N ASP A 128 -6.47 5.89 -5.39
CA ASP A 128 -6.14 5.03 -6.55
C ASP A 128 -5.53 3.70 -6.09
N GLY A 129 -4.86 3.71 -4.95
CA GLY A 129 -4.36 2.51 -4.31
C GLY A 129 -4.25 2.65 -2.79
N VAL A 130 -3.73 1.60 -2.16
CA VAL A 130 -3.52 1.52 -0.71
C VAL A 130 -2.13 0.96 -0.39
N ASP A 131 -1.54 1.45 0.69
CA ASP A 131 -0.30 0.95 1.31
C ASP A 131 -0.63 0.35 2.69
N PRO A 132 -0.99 -0.96 2.75
CA PRO A 132 -1.33 -1.59 4.01
C PRO A 132 -0.06 -1.98 4.79
N ASP A 133 0.15 -1.38 5.95
CA ASP A 133 1.37 -1.58 6.75
C ASP A 133 1.32 -2.80 7.66
N ASN A 134 2.50 -3.16 8.19
CA ASN A 134 2.72 -4.22 9.17
C ASN A 134 2.26 -5.61 8.69
N VAL A 135 2.37 -5.87 7.39
CA VAL A 135 1.97 -7.13 6.72
C VAL A 135 3.06 -8.21 6.78
N ASP A 136 3.85 -8.19 7.85
CA ASP A 136 4.97 -9.08 8.18
C ASP A 136 4.97 -9.50 9.68
N GLY A 137 3.82 -9.41 10.36
CA GLY A 137 3.73 -9.74 11.78
C GLY A 137 4.20 -11.15 12.18
N TYR A 138 4.23 -12.12 11.25
CA TYR A 138 4.77 -13.46 11.51
C TYR A 138 6.26 -13.50 11.87
N SER A 139 7.05 -12.53 11.40
CA SER A 139 8.50 -12.43 11.68
C SER A 139 8.81 -11.56 12.90
N ASN A 140 7.77 -11.10 13.60
CA ASN A 140 7.87 -10.20 14.75
C ASN A 140 7.37 -10.87 16.04
N ASP A 141 7.75 -10.34 17.20
CA ASP A 141 7.21 -10.76 18.50
C ASP A 141 5.78 -10.25 18.71
N ASN A 142 4.84 -10.87 18.00
CA ASN A 142 3.44 -10.42 17.92
C ASN A 142 2.56 -10.84 19.10
N GLY A 143 2.96 -11.85 19.88
CA GLY A 143 2.16 -12.39 20.98
C GLY A 143 0.91 -13.18 20.57
N LEU A 144 0.71 -13.44 19.28
CA LEU A 144 -0.46 -14.10 18.67
C LEU A 144 -0.11 -15.43 17.99
N LYS A 145 1.20 -15.77 17.95
CA LYS A 145 1.77 -16.94 17.28
C LYS A 145 1.37 -17.01 15.79
N LEU A 146 1.37 -15.85 15.12
CA LEU A 146 1.10 -15.75 13.68
C LEU A 146 2.18 -16.52 12.91
N THR A 147 1.76 -17.36 11.97
CA THR A 147 2.67 -18.17 11.15
C THR A 147 2.89 -17.54 9.79
N ARG A 148 4.00 -17.93 9.12
CA ARG A 148 4.28 -17.51 7.74
C ARG A 148 3.13 -17.83 6.78
N ALA A 149 2.53 -19.02 6.91
CA ALA A 149 1.40 -19.43 6.08
C ALA A 149 0.16 -18.54 6.29
N GLN A 150 -0.10 -18.14 7.54
CA GLN A 150 -1.18 -17.22 7.87
C GLN A 150 -0.93 -15.82 7.31
N GLN A 151 0.32 -15.35 7.30
CA GLN A 151 0.68 -14.06 6.68
C GLN A 151 0.44 -14.09 5.17
N ILE A 152 0.86 -15.16 4.49
CA ILE A 152 0.66 -15.30 3.03
C ILE A 152 -0.84 -15.32 2.70
N ASP A 153 -1.65 -16.06 3.46
CA ASP A 153 -3.11 -16.07 3.29
C ASP A 153 -3.71 -14.67 3.49
N PHE A 154 -3.31 -13.98 4.55
CA PHE A 154 -3.78 -12.64 4.84
C PHE A 154 -3.38 -11.63 3.76
N ASN A 155 -2.12 -11.64 3.31
CA ASN A 155 -1.64 -10.72 2.28
C ASN A 155 -2.33 -10.97 0.94
N ARG A 156 -2.63 -12.23 0.58
CA ARG A 156 -3.44 -12.55 -0.61
C ARG A 156 -4.89 -12.09 -0.48
N TRP A 157 -5.49 -12.31 0.69
CA TRP A 157 -6.84 -11.81 0.98
C TRP A 157 -6.90 -10.28 0.84
N LEU A 158 -5.92 -9.57 1.41
CA LEU A 158 -5.84 -8.12 1.39
C LEU A 158 -5.72 -7.57 -0.04
N ALA A 159 -4.84 -8.17 -0.85
CA ALA A 159 -4.70 -7.80 -2.25
C ALA A 159 -6.00 -8.04 -3.04
N SER A 160 -6.64 -9.21 -2.83
CA SER A 160 -7.92 -9.52 -3.47
C SER A 160 -9.03 -8.54 -3.09
N GLU A 161 -9.13 -8.16 -1.82
CA GLU A 161 -10.12 -7.20 -1.33
C GLU A 161 -9.89 -5.77 -1.85
N ALA A 162 -8.63 -5.35 -1.99
CA ALA A 162 -8.30 -4.07 -2.62
C ALA A 162 -8.70 -4.08 -4.11
N HIS A 163 -8.36 -5.14 -4.84
CA HIS A 163 -8.70 -5.28 -6.26
C HIS A 163 -10.21 -5.32 -6.52
N LYS A 164 -11.00 -5.96 -5.65
CA LYS A 164 -12.48 -5.92 -5.72
C LYS A 164 -13.05 -4.50 -5.65
N ARG A 165 -12.31 -3.57 -5.06
CA ARG A 165 -12.66 -2.15 -4.94
C ARG A 165 -12.01 -1.27 -6.00
N ASN A 166 -11.33 -1.87 -6.98
CA ASN A 166 -10.55 -1.19 -8.01
C ASN A 166 -9.46 -0.28 -7.42
N LEU A 167 -8.83 -0.75 -6.33
CA LEU A 167 -7.68 -0.11 -5.69
C LEU A 167 -6.42 -0.92 -6.01
N SER A 168 -5.36 -0.24 -6.44
CA SER A 168 -4.03 -0.85 -6.53
C SER A 168 -3.49 -1.09 -5.12
N VAL A 169 -2.66 -2.10 -4.91
CA VAL A 169 -2.19 -2.47 -3.56
C VAL A 169 -0.69 -2.70 -3.50
N GLY A 170 -0.07 -2.09 -2.49
CA GLY A 170 1.35 -2.22 -2.18
C GLY A 170 1.63 -3.40 -1.26
N LEU A 171 2.73 -4.13 -1.49
CA LEU A 171 3.33 -4.95 -0.44
C LEU A 171 4.35 -4.10 0.32
N LYS A 172 4.05 -3.81 1.58
CA LYS A 172 4.94 -3.09 2.49
C LYS A 172 5.91 -4.07 3.13
N ASN A 173 7.22 -3.86 2.92
CA ASN A 173 8.28 -4.74 3.42
C ASN A 173 8.01 -6.23 3.06
N ALA A 174 7.96 -7.14 4.05
CA ALA A 174 7.65 -8.57 3.88
C ALA A 174 8.43 -9.26 2.74
N VAL A 175 9.71 -8.91 2.59
CA VAL A 175 10.52 -9.21 1.41
C VAL A 175 10.65 -10.72 1.17
N GLU A 176 10.74 -11.51 2.24
CA GLU A 176 10.88 -12.97 2.18
C GLU A 176 9.61 -13.69 1.68
N LEU A 177 8.50 -12.97 1.55
CA LEU A 177 7.23 -13.50 1.02
C LEU A 177 7.05 -13.21 -0.47
N LEU A 178 7.88 -12.35 -1.08
CA LEU A 178 7.78 -11.97 -2.49
C LEU A 178 7.75 -13.14 -3.48
N PRO A 179 8.50 -14.25 -3.29
CA PRO A 179 8.37 -15.41 -4.18
C PRO A 179 6.95 -15.97 -4.30
N GLN A 180 6.10 -15.75 -3.29
CA GLN A 180 4.72 -16.25 -3.24
C GLN A 180 3.65 -15.16 -3.39
N LEU A 181 4.04 -13.89 -3.25
CA LEU A 181 3.15 -12.74 -3.22
C LEU A 181 3.32 -11.75 -4.38
N ALA A 182 4.47 -11.73 -5.07
CA ALA A 182 4.77 -10.69 -6.07
C ALA A 182 3.73 -10.59 -7.21
N ALA A 183 3.02 -11.67 -7.54
CA ALA A 183 1.95 -11.66 -8.55
C ALA A 183 0.66 -10.96 -8.08
N TYR A 184 0.43 -10.87 -6.77
CA TYR A 184 -0.82 -10.37 -6.18
C TYR A 184 -0.82 -8.85 -5.93
N PHE A 185 0.35 -8.23 -5.83
CA PHE A 185 0.50 -6.81 -5.50
C PHE A 185 0.92 -5.99 -6.72
N ASP A 186 0.54 -4.71 -6.78
CA ASP A 186 0.75 -3.85 -7.94
C ASP A 186 2.03 -3.01 -7.84
N PHE A 187 2.50 -2.77 -6.62
CA PHE A 187 3.73 -2.06 -6.29
C PHE A 187 4.28 -2.55 -4.95
N ALA A 188 5.47 -2.09 -4.57
CA ALA A 188 6.00 -2.30 -3.23
C ALA A 188 6.42 -0.98 -2.59
N VAL A 189 6.26 -0.91 -1.28
CA VAL A 189 6.86 0.12 -0.43
C VAL A 189 7.81 -0.60 0.51
N ASN A 190 9.01 -0.06 0.66
CA ASN A 190 10.00 -0.65 1.53
C ASN A 190 10.72 0.41 2.32
N GLU A 191 11.04 0.07 3.55
CA GLU A 191 11.83 0.90 4.44
C GLU A 191 13.24 0.34 4.57
N SER A 192 14.20 1.05 3.97
CA SER A 192 15.63 0.84 4.18
C SER A 192 16.18 -0.52 3.71
N CYS A 193 15.73 -1.08 2.57
CA CYS A 193 16.28 -2.35 2.06
C CYS A 193 17.81 -2.33 1.83
N TYR A 194 18.38 -1.13 1.58
CA TYR A 194 19.82 -0.97 1.41
C TYR A 194 20.58 -1.06 2.74
N GLN A 195 19.92 -0.78 3.85
CA GLN A 195 20.46 -0.97 5.21
C GLN A 195 20.40 -2.44 5.61
N TYR A 196 19.30 -3.12 5.28
CA TYR A 196 19.07 -4.52 5.63
C TYR A 196 19.54 -5.52 4.56
N GLU A 197 20.20 -5.05 3.50
CA GLU A 197 20.72 -5.84 2.38
C GLU A 197 19.69 -6.73 1.67
N GLU A 198 18.40 -6.39 1.78
CA GLU A 198 17.28 -7.21 1.31
C GLU A 198 16.74 -6.76 -0.06
N CYS A 199 17.28 -5.69 -0.67
CA CYS A 199 16.73 -5.12 -1.90
C CYS A 199 16.66 -6.15 -3.06
N GLY A 200 17.51 -7.17 -3.05
CA GLY A 200 17.51 -8.25 -4.05
C GLY A 200 16.19 -9.04 -4.09
N GLY A 201 15.44 -9.07 -2.99
CA GLY A 201 14.16 -9.78 -2.91
C GLY A 201 13.08 -9.22 -3.84
N TYR A 202 13.20 -7.96 -4.30
CA TYR A 202 12.23 -7.31 -5.19
C TYR A 202 12.36 -7.69 -6.68
N VAL A 203 13.32 -8.56 -7.05
CA VAL A 203 13.48 -9.04 -8.44
C VAL A 203 12.17 -9.59 -9.05
N PRO A 204 11.34 -10.40 -8.37
CA PRO A 204 10.09 -10.91 -8.92
C PRO A 204 9.09 -9.82 -9.31
N MET A 205 9.04 -8.71 -8.56
CA MET A 205 8.16 -7.58 -8.87
C MET A 205 8.73 -6.70 -9.99
N ARG A 206 10.04 -6.42 -9.95
CA ARG A 206 10.72 -5.66 -11.01
C ARG A 206 10.60 -6.30 -12.37
N ARG A 207 10.71 -7.63 -12.47
CA ARG A 207 10.53 -8.38 -13.73
C ARG A 207 9.12 -8.23 -14.31
N GLN A 208 8.14 -7.89 -13.48
CA GLN A 208 6.76 -7.59 -13.89
C GLN A 208 6.53 -6.09 -14.19
N GLY A 209 7.57 -5.26 -14.16
CA GLY A 209 7.45 -3.82 -14.39
C GLY A 209 6.77 -3.06 -13.25
N LYS A 210 6.70 -3.63 -12.04
CA LYS A 210 6.05 -3.01 -10.89
C LYS A 210 6.98 -2.00 -10.19
N PRO A 211 6.52 -0.80 -9.82
CA PRO A 211 7.35 0.18 -9.12
C PRO A 211 7.66 -0.30 -7.70
N ILE A 212 8.90 -0.03 -7.28
CA ILE A 212 9.39 -0.32 -5.93
C ILE A 212 9.83 1.02 -5.30
N PHE A 213 9.04 1.50 -4.35
CA PHE A 213 9.26 2.73 -3.61
C PHE A 213 10.10 2.43 -2.37
N ILE A 214 11.28 3.05 -2.24
CA ILE A 214 12.20 2.81 -1.12
C ILE A 214 12.32 4.08 -0.29
N ALA A 215 11.77 4.08 0.92
CA ALA A 215 12.03 5.08 1.95
C ALA A 215 13.27 4.69 2.75
N ASP A 216 14.29 5.54 2.76
CA ASP A 216 15.49 5.33 3.58
C ASP A 216 15.60 6.43 4.62
N TYR A 217 15.87 6.07 5.88
CA TYR A 217 15.89 7.02 6.99
C TYR A 217 17.29 7.51 7.34
N ARG A 218 18.31 7.08 6.58
CA ARG A 218 19.68 7.55 6.74
C ARG A 218 19.88 8.90 6.06
N ALA A 219 21.04 9.50 6.29
CA ALA A 219 21.45 10.68 5.53
C ALA A 219 21.54 10.37 4.02
N TYR A 220 21.24 11.38 3.20
CA TYR A 220 21.33 11.30 1.74
C TYR A 220 22.66 10.72 1.27
N ASN A 221 22.58 9.76 0.34
CA ASN A 221 23.77 9.08 -0.17
C ASN A 221 23.71 8.93 -1.70
N ALA A 222 24.57 9.69 -2.40
CA ALA A 222 24.63 9.68 -3.87
C ALA A 222 25.01 8.31 -4.46
N LYS A 223 25.84 7.51 -3.77
CA LYS A 223 26.20 6.16 -4.23
C LYS A 223 24.99 5.22 -4.18
N LEU A 224 24.16 5.33 -3.14
CA LEU A 224 22.89 4.59 -3.07
C LEU A 224 21.93 5.04 -4.16
N CYS A 225 21.86 6.35 -4.46
CA CYS A 225 21.07 6.85 -5.59
C CYS A 225 21.49 6.23 -6.92
N SER A 226 22.79 6.16 -7.21
CA SER A 226 23.28 5.50 -8.43
C SER A 226 22.89 4.01 -8.46
N ARG A 227 23.01 3.29 -7.33
CA ARG A 227 22.58 1.88 -7.23
C ARG A 227 21.09 1.70 -7.43
N ALA A 228 20.27 2.58 -6.87
CA ALA A 228 18.82 2.57 -7.01
C ALA A 228 18.40 2.82 -8.45
N LYS A 229 19.02 3.80 -9.11
CA LYS A 229 18.80 4.08 -10.54
C LYS A 229 19.10 2.87 -11.41
N THR A 230 20.26 2.23 -11.24
CA THR A 230 20.61 1.00 -11.98
C THR A 230 19.63 -0.15 -11.71
N SER A 231 19.07 -0.18 -10.51
CA SER A 231 18.07 -1.18 -10.09
C SER A 231 16.64 -0.79 -10.46
N GLY A 232 16.40 0.38 -11.06
CA GLY A 232 15.03 0.86 -11.31
C GLY A 232 14.20 1.11 -10.04
N PHE A 233 14.83 1.21 -8.87
CA PHE A 233 14.14 1.54 -7.61
C PHE A 233 13.91 3.05 -7.49
N ARG A 234 12.83 3.41 -6.81
CA ARG A 234 12.45 4.80 -6.54
C ARG A 234 12.89 5.15 -5.13
N LEU A 235 14.19 5.38 -4.94
CA LEU A 235 14.78 5.72 -3.64
C LEU A 235 14.58 7.19 -3.28
N GLN A 236 14.15 7.44 -2.04
CA GLN A 236 14.11 8.75 -1.41
C GLN A 236 14.53 8.65 0.06
N PHE A 237 15.07 9.75 0.59
CA PHE A 237 15.53 9.84 1.97
C PHE A 237 14.57 10.66 2.80
N PHE A 238 14.08 10.11 3.91
CA PHE A 238 13.07 10.73 4.77
C PHE A 238 13.58 10.89 6.20
N LYS A 239 12.90 11.72 6.98
CA LYS A 239 12.95 11.65 8.44
C LYS A 239 11.99 10.55 8.89
N LEU A 240 12.34 9.83 9.96
CA LEU A 240 11.54 8.71 10.48
C LEU A 240 10.13 9.13 10.91
N ASP A 241 9.95 10.37 11.37
CA ASP A 241 8.64 10.90 11.74
C ASP A 241 7.68 11.11 10.54
N LEU A 242 8.18 10.92 9.32
CA LEU A 242 7.49 11.13 8.05
C LEU A 242 6.75 12.46 7.98
N LYS A 243 7.35 13.50 8.59
CA LYS A 243 6.90 14.89 8.47
C LYS A 243 7.66 15.59 7.36
N GLY A 244 6.92 16.28 6.50
CA GLY A 244 7.48 17.09 5.42
C GLY A 244 7.92 16.29 4.20
N THR A 245 8.87 16.82 3.43
CA THR A 245 9.26 16.29 2.12
C THR A 245 10.53 15.45 2.19
N GLY A 246 10.50 14.24 1.63
CA GLY A 246 11.69 13.42 1.42
C GLY A 246 12.63 14.00 0.36
N LYS A 247 13.93 13.77 0.51
CA LYS A 247 14.94 14.14 -0.49
C LYS A 247 15.05 13.05 -1.56
N PRO A 248 14.68 13.33 -2.82
CA PRO A 248 14.75 12.33 -3.88
C PRO A 248 16.17 12.06 -4.35
N CYS A 249 16.38 10.90 -4.95
CA CYS A 249 17.53 10.69 -5.82
C CYS A 249 17.36 11.42 -7.17
N PRO A 250 18.45 11.96 -7.76
CA PRO A 250 18.44 12.55 -9.10
C PRO A 250 18.10 11.55 -10.23
#